data_AF-A0A1U7J1L6-F1
#
_entry.id   AF-A0A1U7J1L6-F1
#
_cell.length_a   1.000
_cell.length_b   1.000
_cell.length_c   1.000
_cell.angle_alpha   90.00
_cell.angle_beta   90.00
_cell.angle_gamma   90.00
#
_symmetry.space_group_name_H-M   'P 1'
#
loop_
_entity.id
_entity.type
_entity.pdbx_description
1 polymer ?
#
loop_
_entity_poly.entity_id
_entity_poly.type
_entity_poly.pdbx_seq_one_letter_code
_entity_poly.pdbx_strand_id
1 'polypeptide(L)'
;MNSNSALKDYIPLFQTLIGGLLTFIGGLLGSVLIQQRQRHLERKSLASAFHGEIQALIGIVQKRQYIQGIKNAINDLKSGKRITYQMRVTRKYFNVYDENLDKIGILPCPLPEMIVELYTIMTAVLEDLDVINESEFYDADPEVVISHLSELKSLFEYAIESGMKISQKIKSMKLLA
;
A
#
# COMPACT_ATOMS: atom_id res chain seq x y z
N MET A 1 -30.47 71.04 2.69
CA MET A 1 -29.32 70.09 2.67
C MET A 1 -29.69 68.92 1.77
N ASN A 2 -29.02 68.81 0.62
CA ASN A 2 -29.34 67.82 -0.42
C ASN A 2 -28.84 66.43 -0.02
N SER A 3 -29.77 65.58 0.44
CA SER A 3 -29.60 64.15 0.73
C SER A 3 -28.87 63.36 -0.39
N ASN A 4 -28.94 63.83 -1.64
CA ASN A 4 -28.33 63.20 -2.80
C ASN A 4 -26.79 63.32 -2.91
N SER A 5 -26.14 64.21 -2.14
CA SER A 5 -24.67 64.35 -2.15
C SER A 5 -23.98 63.26 -1.33
N ALA A 6 -24.50 62.99 -0.13
CA ALA A 6 -23.98 61.95 0.76
C ALA A 6 -24.02 60.56 0.10
N LEU A 7 -25.09 60.23 -0.63
CA LEU A 7 -25.23 58.94 -1.31
C LEU A 7 -24.17 58.70 -2.39
N LYS A 8 -23.67 59.74 -3.08
CA LYS A 8 -22.64 59.59 -4.12
C LYS A 8 -21.26 59.26 -3.54
N ASP A 9 -20.96 59.76 -2.35
CA ASP A 9 -19.67 59.52 -1.68
C ASP A 9 -19.54 58.08 -1.13
N TYR A 10 -20.65 57.38 -0.89
CA TYR A 10 -20.64 55.97 -0.45
C TYR A 10 -20.62 54.95 -1.59
N ILE A 11 -20.91 55.34 -2.85
CA ILE A 11 -20.90 54.42 -4.00
C ILE A 11 -19.54 53.71 -4.17
N PRO A 12 -18.39 54.39 -4.10
CA PRO A 12 -17.08 53.73 -4.20
C PRO A 12 -16.84 52.74 -3.05
N LEU A 13 -17.28 53.08 -1.84
CA LEU A 13 -17.17 52.21 -0.66
C LEU A 13 -17.97 50.91 -0.86
N PHE A 14 -19.21 51.02 -1.36
CA PHE A 14 -20.04 49.85 -1.67
C PHE A 14 -19.43 49.00 -2.79
N GLN A 15 -18.85 49.61 -3.83
CA GLN A 15 -18.18 48.88 -4.90
C GLN A 15 -16.95 48.12 -4.41
N THR A 16 -16.13 48.74 -3.56
CA THR A 16 -14.97 48.07 -2.95
C THR A 16 -15.40 46.93 -2.02
N LEU A 17 -16.46 47.12 -1.23
CA LEU A 17 -16.99 46.06 -0.36
C LEU A 17 -17.55 44.88 -1.16
N ILE A 18 -18.31 45.14 -2.21
CA ILE A 18 -18.87 44.09 -3.07
C ILE A 18 -17.75 43.38 -3.84
N GLY A 19 -16.82 44.12 -4.45
CA GLY A 19 -15.67 43.57 -5.16
C GLY A 19 -14.75 42.74 -4.26
N GLY A 20 -14.50 43.24 -3.04
CA GLY A 20 -13.73 42.54 -2.01
C GLY A 20 -14.41 41.25 -1.56
N LEU A 21 -15.73 41.28 -1.32
CA LEU A 21 -16.50 40.08 -0.94
C LEU A 21 -16.53 39.04 -2.06
N LEU A 22 -16.74 39.45 -3.32
CA LEU A 22 -16.72 38.54 -4.47
C LEU A 22 -15.33 37.92 -4.68
N THR A 23 -14.26 38.69 -4.51
CA THR A 23 -12.88 38.18 -4.58
C THR A 23 -12.60 37.18 -3.46
N PHE A 24 -13.04 37.47 -2.24
CA PHE A 24 -12.88 36.59 -1.09
C PHE A 24 -13.63 35.27 -1.27
N ILE A 25 -14.91 35.32 -1.67
CA ILE A 25 -15.73 34.13 -1.95
C ILE A 25 -15.13 33.33 -3.12
N GLY A 26 -14.70 34.00 -4.19
CA GLY A 26 -14.04 33.37 -5.33
C GLY A 26 -12.74 32.67 -4.95
N GLY A 27 -11.92 33.28 -4.09
CA GLY A 27 -10.71 32.68 -3.55
C GLY A 27 -10.96 31.47 -2.65
N LEU A 28 -11.98 31.55 -1.79
CA LEU A 28 -12.37 30.42 -0.94
C LEU A 28 -12.90 29.24 -1.77
N LEU A 29 -13.82 29.48 -2.69
CA LEU A 29 -14.37 28.42 -3.55
C LEU A 29 -13.28 27.82 -4.46
N GLY A 30 -12.40 28.66 -5.01
CA GLY A 30 -11.27 28.22 -5.82
C GLY A 30 -10.33 27.31 -5.02
N SER A 31 -9.95 27.72 -3.81
CA SER A 31 -9.04 26.93 -2.96
C SER A 31 -9.64 25.59 -2.54
N VAL A 32 -10.94 25.54 -2.18
CA VAL A 32 -11.63 24.29 -1.84
C VAL A 32 -11.69 23.34 -3.03
N LEU A 33 -12.04 23.83 -4.22
CA LEU A 33 -12.12 22.99 -5.43
C LEU A 33 -10.75 22.43 -5.84
N ILE A 34 -9.71 23.26 -5.78
CA ILE A 34 -8.33 22.82 -6.06
C ILE A 34 -7.90 21.77 -5.04
N GLN A 35 -8.18 21.96 -3.76
CA GLN A 35 -7.82 21.02 -2.70
C GLN A 35 -8.53 19.67 -2.87
N GLN A 36 -9.81 19.66 -3.23
CA GLN A 36 -10.55 18.42 -3.51
C GLN A 36 -9.97 17.67 -4.71
N ARG A 37 -9.65 18.38 -5.80
CA ARG A 37 -9.03 17.78 -6.97
C ARG A 37 -7.65 17.22 -6.67
N GLN A 38 -6.85 17.94 -5.89
CA GLN A 38 -5.53 17.50 -5.46
C GLN A 38 -5.61 16.21 -4.63
N ARG A 39 -6.51 16.17 -3.64
CA ARG A 39 -6.74 14.96 -2.81
C ARG A 39 -7.21 13.77 -3.65
N HIS A 40 -8.02 14.00 -4.67
CA HIS A 40 -8.48 12.94 -5.58
C HIS A 40 -7.33 12.37 -6.44
N LEU A 41 -6.47 13.25 -6.96
CA LEU A 41 -5.29 12.84 -7.72
C LEU A 41 -4.27 12.12 -6.83
N GLU A 42 -4.01 12.61 -5.63
CA GLU A 42 -3.16 11.95 -4.63
C GLU A 42 -3.67 10.55 -4.30
N ARG A 43 -4.97 10.41 -4.03
CA ARG A 43 -5.58 9.10 -3.76
C ARG A 43 -5.34 8.12 -4.89
N LYS A 44 -5.52 8.54 -6.14
CA LYS A 44 -5.29 7.70 -7.32
C LYS A 44 -3.83 7.34 -7.49
N SER A 45 -2.94 8.32 -7.38
CA SER A 45 -1.50 8.12 -7.49
C SER A 45 -1.00 7.13 -6.43
N LEU A 46 -1.44 7.29 -5.18
CA LEU A 46 -1.08 6.42 -4.07
C LEU A 46 -1.61 5.00 -4.28
N ALA A 47 -2.87 4.85 -4.69
CA ALA A 47 -3.44 3.53 -4.99
C ALA A 47 -2.72 2.84 -6.16
N SER A 48 -2.37 3.58 -7.22
CA SER A 48 -1.56 3.06 -8.33
C SER A 48 -0.17 2.61 -7.87
N ALA A 49 0.48 3.36 -6.98
CA ALA A 49 1.80 3.02 -6.46
C ALA A 49 1.77 1.72 -5.66
N PHE A 50 0.84 1.60 -4.70
CA PHE A 50 0.65 0.36 -3.93
C PHE A 50 0.27 -0.82 -4.82
N HIS A 51 -0.64 -0.61 -5.78
CA HIS A 51 -0.99 -1.65 -6.74
C HIS A 51 0.25 -2.13 -7.52
N GLY A 52 1.10 -1.21 -7.98
CA GLY A 52 2.34 -1.53 -8.68
C GLY A 52 3.30 -2.36 -7.84
N GLU A 53 3.57 -1.94 -6.61
CA GLU A 53 4.48 -2.67 -5.70
C GLU A 53 3.93 -4.06 -5.37
N ILE A 54 2.67 -4.17 -4.99
CA ILE A 54 2.03 -5.47 -4.66
C ILE A 54 2.10 -6.43 -5.85
N GLN A 55 1.80 -5.96 -7.07
CA GLN A 55 1.89 -6.79 -8.27
C GLN A 55 3.33 -7.23 -8.57
N ALA A 56 4.31 -6.35 -8.34
CA ALA A 56 5.72 -6.69 -8.50
C ALA A 56 6.17 -7.75 -7.48
N LEU A 57 5.75 -7.64 -6.21
CA LEU A 57 6.03 -8.63 -5.17
C LEU A 57 5.45 -10.00 -5.53
N ILE A 58 4.16 -10.06 -5.87
CA ILE A 58 3.50 -11.29 -6.30
C ILE A 58 4.23 -11.89 -7.52
N GLY A 59 4.56 -11.04 -8.51
CA GLY A 59 5.28 -11.46 -9.70
C GLY A 59 6.64 -12.09 -9.40
N ILE A 60 7.38 -11.56 -8.42
CA ILE A 60 8.66 -12.14 -7.98
C ILE A 60 8.47 -13.49 -7.30
N VAL A 61 7.50 -13.61 -6.38
CA VAL A 61 7.20 -14.87 -5.68
C VAL A 61 6.84 -15.96 -6.67
N GLN A 62 6.01 -15.64 -7.66
CA GLN A 62 5.62 -16.55 -8.73
C GLN A 62 6.79 -16.92 -9.64
N LYS A 63 7.56 -15.93 -10.11
CA LYS A 63 8.68 -16.15 -11.04
C LYS A 63 9.80 -16.97 -10.41
N ARG A 64 10.04 -16.80 -9.11
CA ARG A 64 11.04 -17.59 -8.35
C ARG A 64 10.49 -18.91 -7.85
N GLN A 65 9.20 -19.19 -8.07
CA GLN A 65 8.53 -20.42 -7.69
C GLN A 65 8.69 -20.81 -6.21
N TYR A 66 8.70 -19.83 -5.30
CA TYR A 66 9.00 -20.08 -3.89
C TYR A 66 8.08 -21.13 -3.24
N ILE A 67 6.76 -21.03 -3.48
CA ILE A 67 5.80 -22.01 -2.97
C ILE A 67 6.11 -23.42 -3.47
N GLN A 68 6.51 -23.55 -4.74
CA GLN A 68 6.86 -24.87 -5.31
C GLN A 68 8.18 -25.39 -4.75
N GLY A 69 9.18 -24.52 -4.56
CA GLY A 69 10.43 -24.88 -3.91
C GLY A 69 10.22 -25.40 -2.49
N ILE A 70 9.37 -24.72 -1.70
CA ILE A 70 8.98 -25.16 -0.35
C ILE A 70 8.26 -26.51 -0.39
N LYS A 71 7.31 -26.71 -1.32
CA LYS A 71 6.63 -28.01 -1.50
C LYS A 71 7.61 -29.14 -1.80
N ASN A 72 8.58 -28.89 -2.67
CA ASN A 72 9.60 -29.87 -3.02
C ASN A 72 10.49 -30.20 -1.81
N ALA A 73 10.93 -29.18 -1.06
CA ALA A 73 11.70 -29.34 0.17
C ALA A 73 10.96 -30.21 1.21
N ILE A 74 9.67 -29.94 1.45
CA ILE A 74 8.83 -30.75 2.35
C ILE A 74 8.75 -32.20 1.87
N ASN A 75 8.56 -32.44 0.57
CA ASN A 75 8.47 -33.79 0.02
C ASN A 75 9.78 -34.55 0.14
N ASP A 76 10.91 -33.89 -0.10
CA ASP A 76 12.23 -34.49 0.04
C ASP A 76 12.50 -34.89 1.51
N LEU A 77 12.18 -34.01 2.48
CA LEU A 77 12.27 -34.33 3.91
C LEU A 77 11.40 -35.53 4.29
N LYS A 78 10.14 -35.57 3.83
CA LYS A 78 9.22 -36.70 4.06
C LYS A 78 9.73 -38.02 3.47
N SER A 79 10.54 -37.96 2.41
CA SER A 79 11.18 -39.13 1.81
C SER A 79 12.47 -39.56 2.50
N GLY A 80 12.84 -38.91 3.61
CA GLY A 80 14.05 -39.19 4.38
C GLY A 80 15.33 -38.58 3.79
N LYS A 81 15.22 -37.69 2.80
CA LYS A 81 16.39 -36.97 2.26
C LYS A 81 16.76 -35.82 3.18
N ARG A 82 18.05 -35.63 3.39
CA ARG A 82 18.57 -34.37 3.93
C ARG A 82 18.52 -33.30 2.84
N ILE A 83 18.10 -32.11 3.21
CA ILE A 83 18.02 -30.97 2.29
C ILE A 83 18.65 -29.73 2.91
N THR A 84 18.94 -28.77 2.04
CA THR A 84 19.15 -27.37 2.42
C THR A 84 18.43 -26.54 1.35
N TYR A 85 17.47 -25.71 1.76
CA TYR A 85 16.66 -24.92 0.85
C TYR A 85 16.76 -23.42 1.19
N GLN A 86 17.69 -22.74 0.51
CA GLN A 86 17.92 -21.33 0.77
C GLN A 86 17.07 -20.45 -0.15
N MET A 87 16.48 -19.41 0.43
CA MET A 87 15.73 -18.39 -0.28
C MET A 87 16.43 -17.06 -0.11
N ARG A 88 17.08 -16.61 -1.19
CA ARG A 88 17.81 -15.34 -1.16
C ARG A 88 16.89 -14.16 -1.41
N VAL A 89 16.48 -13.50 -0.33
CA VAL A 89 15.90 -12.17 -0.36
C VAL A 89 17.03 -11.18 -0.09
N THR A 90 17.31 -10.33 -1.07
CA THR A 90 18.24 -9.21 -0.87
C THR A 90 17.53 -7.97 -1.36
N ARG A 91 17.59 -6.89 -0.56
CA ARG A 91 17.06 -5.53 -0.81
C ARG A 91 15.75 -5.19 -0.09
N LYS A 92 15.51 -3.88 0.02
CA LYS A 92 14.26 -3.25 0.44
C LYS A 92 13.19 -3.43 -0.65
N TYR A 93 12.31 -4.40 -0.45
CA TYR A 93 11.22 -4.73 -1.37
C TYR A 93 9.97 -3.84 -1.20
N PHE A 94 9.89 -3.10 -0.08
CA PHE A 94 8.70 -2.38 0.36
C PHE A 94 8.86 -0.85 0.31
N ASN A 95 9.64 -0.33 -0.66
CA ASN A 95 9.97 1.10 -0.70
C ASN A 95 8.73 1.98 -0.85
N VAL A 96 7.74 1.58 -1.66
CA VAL A 96 6.50 2.36 -1.82
C VAL A 96 5.73 2.40 -0.50
N TYR A 97 5.63 1.27 0.20
CA TYR A 97 4.98 1.23 1.51
C TYR A 97 5.69 2.11 2.54
N ASP A 98 7.01 1.94 2.70
CA ASP A 98 7.79 2.69 3.67
C ASP A 98 7.73 4.21 3.40
N GLU A 99 7.82 4.63 2.13
CA GLU A 99 7.83 6.03 1.73
C GLU A 99 6.45 6.71 1.77
N ASN A 100 5.36 5.94 1.89
CA ASN A 100 3.99 6.47 1.81
C ASN A 100 3.07 6.05 2.97
N LEU A 101 3.62 5.43 4.02
CA LEU A 101 2.84 4.98 5.17
C LEU A 101 2.12 6.14 5.87
N ASP A 102 2.74 7.32 5.94
CA ASP A 102 2.17 8.55 6.50
C ASP A 102 0.90 9.03 5.76
N LYS A 103 0.75 8.65 4.48
CA LYS A 103 -0.34 9.05 3.59
C LYS A 103 -1.40 7.96 3.39
N ILE A 104 -1.22 6.78 3.98
CA ILE A 104 -2.09 5.63 3.72
C ILE A 104 -3.57 5.92 4.01
N GLY A 105 -3.85 6.77 5.00
CA GLY A 105 -5.22 7.20 5.36
C GLY A 105 -5.96 8.01 4.29
N ILE A 106 -5.30 8.43 3.21
CA ILE A 106 -5.95 9.08 2.05
C ILE A 106 -6.77 8.05 1.24
N LEU A 107 -6.40 6.78 1.31
CA LEU A 107 -7.09 5.69 0.63
C LEU A 107 -8.44 5.40 1.30
N PRO A 108 -9.48 5.07 0.51
CA PRO A 108 -10.77 4.73 1.06
C PRO A 108 -10.73 3.38 1.78
N CYS A 109 -11.49 3.26 2.87
CA CYS A 109 -11.66 1.98 3.56
C CYS A 109 -12.22 0.90 2.61
N PRO A 110 -11.80 -0.37 2.76
CA PRO A 110 -10.89 -0.90 3.79
C PRO A 110 -9.41 -0.96 3.34
N LEU A 111 -9.00 -0.22 2.29
CA LEU A 111 -7.65 -0.36 1.72
C LEU A 111 -6.51 -0.12 2.71
N PRO A 112 -6.54 0.90 3.59
CA PRO A 112 -5.44 1.11 4.54
C PRO A 112 -5.16 -0.11 5.41
N GLU A 113 -6.22 -0.69 5.98
CA GLU A 113 -6.14 -1.89 6.83
C GLU A 113 -5.57 -3.08 6.06
N MET A 114 -6.14 -3.38 4.89
CA MET A 114 -5.71 -4.52 4.07
C MET A 114 -4.23 -4.41 3.66
N ILE A 115 -3.78 -3.19 3.33
CA ILE A 115 -2.38 -2.93 2.94
C ILE A 115 -1.47 -3.16 4.14
N VAL A 116 -1.76 -2.54 5.30
CA VAL A 116 -0.94 -2.74 6.52
C VAL A 116 -0.85 -4.22 6.89
N GLU A 117 -1.97 -4.95 6.83
CA GLU A 117 -2.01 -6.38 7.10
C GLU A 117 -1.09 -7.17 6.15
N LEU A 118 -1.17 -6.90 4.84
CA LEU A 118 -0.31 -7.56 3.86
C LEU A 118 1.18 -7.33 4.15
N TYR A 119 1.59 -6.08 4.37
CA TYR A 119 3.01 -5.77 4.60
C TYR A 119 3.51 -6.31 5.95
N THR A 120 2.65 -6.39 6.95
CA THR A 120 2.97 -7.05 8.22
C THR A 120 3.27 -8.53 7.99
N ILE A 121 2.41 -9.23 7.24
CA ILE A 121 2.59 -10.65 6.93
C ILE A 121 3.83 -10.87 6.07
N MET A 122 4.04 -10.02 5.07
CA MET A 122 5.25 -10.09 4.25
C MET A 122 6.52 -9.85 5.07
N THR A 123 6.46 -9.02 6.11
CA THR A 123 7.59 -8.80 7.04
C THR A 123 7.86 -10.05 7.88
N ALA A 124 6.82 -10.67 8.45
CA ALA A 124 6.95 -11.95 9.16
C ALA A 124 7.54 -13.05 8.25
N VAL A 125 7.11 -13.11 7.00
CA VAL A 125 7.72 -14.02 6.00
C VAL A 125 9.22 -13.74 5.86
N LEU A 126 9.65 -12.47 5.78
CA LEU A 126 11.09 -12.18 5.67
C LEU A 126 11.88 -12.64 6.91
N GLU A 127 11.32 -12.48 8.11
CA GLU A 127 11.93 -12.96 9.35
C GLU A 127 12.06 -14.49 9.35
N ASP A 128 11.02 -15.21 8.94
CA ASP A 128 11.06 -16.67 8.80
C ASP A 128 12.11 -17.13 7.78
N LEU A 129 12.31 -16.36 6.70
CA LEU A 129 13.33 -16.67 5.70
C LEU A 129 14.75 -16.51 6.25
N ASP A 130 14.98 -15.57 7.15
CA ASP A 130 16.28 -15.43 7.81
C ASP A 130 16.58 -16.67 8.65
N VAL A 131 15.62 -17.14 9.44
CA VAL A 131 15.73 -18.39 10.22
C VAL A 131 16.00 -19.60 9.33
N ILE A 132 15.26 -19.75 8.22
CA ILE A 132 15.41 -20.89 7.31
C ILE A 132 16.76 -20.89 6.57
N ASN A 133 17.34 -19.71 6.36
CA ASN A 133 18.64 -19.59 5.69
C ASN A 133 19.81 -19.96 6.61
N GLU A 134 19.61 -20.06 7.92
CA GLU A 134 20.59 -20.56 8.87
C GLU A 134 20.82 -22.06 8.69
N SER A 135 22.08 -22.49 8.66
CA SER A 135 22.41 -23.92 8.47
C SER A 135 21.86 -24.80 9.58
N GLU A 136 21.82 -24.28 10.82
CA GLU A 136 21.38 -24.99 12.02
C GLU A 136 19.89 -25.36 11.97
N PHE A 137 19.08 -24.62 11.19
CA PHE A 137 17.66 -24.92 11.01
C PHE A 137 17.44 -26.33 10.45
N TYR A 138 18.32 -26.80 9.56
CA TYR A 138 18.21 -28.12 8.93
C TYR A 138 18.80 -29.26 9.75
N ASP A 139 19.47 -28.96 10.86
CA ASP A 139 19.98 -29.96 11.81
C ASP A 139 18.92 -30.36 12.84
N ALA A 140 17.79 -29.64 12.90
CA ALA A 140 16.65 -29.95 13.76
C ALA A 140 15.90 -31.23 13.33
N ASP A 141 14.95 -31.66 14.18
CA ASP A 141 14.07 -32.78 13.85
C ASP A 141 13.33 -32.52 12.52
N PRO A 142 13.34 -33.46 11.56
CA PRO A 142 12.65 -33.31 10.28
C PRO A 142 11.18 -32.90 10.39
N GLU A 143 10.46 -33.35 11.43
CA GLU A 143 9.06 -32.97 11.66
C GLU A 143 8.93 -31.48 11.99
N VAL A 144 9.87 -30.94 12.77
CA VAL A 144 9.94 -29.52 13.12
C VAL A 144 10.21 -28.70 11.86
N VAL A 145 11.19 -29.10 11.06
CA VAL A 145 11.54 -28.43 9.78
C VAL A 145 10.35 -28.45 8.82
N ILE A 146 9.66 -29.60 8.68
CA ILE A 146 8.47 -29.72 7.84
C ILE A 146 7.35 -28.79 8.33
N SER A 147 7.15 -28.69 9.65
CA SER A 147 6.13 -27.81 10.23
C SER A 147 6.38 -26.35 9.86
N HIS A 148 7.60 -25.85 10.10
CA HIS A 148 8.00 -24.48 9.77
C HIS A 148 7.89 -24.18 8.27
N LEU A 149 8.37 -25.09 7.41
CA LEU A 149 8.22 -24.94 5.95
C LEU A 149 6.74 -24.92 5.52
N SER A 150 5.89 -25.68 6.19
CA SER A 150 4.44 -25.71 5.90
C SER A 150 3.76 -24.41 6.30
N GLU A 151 4.11 -23.84 7.45
CA GLU A 151 3.62 -22.54 7.91
C GLU A 151 4.05 -21.42 6.97
N LEU A 152 5.35 -21.35 6.64
CA LEU A 152 5.87 -20.38 5.70
C LEU A 152 5.17 -20.47 4.33
N LYS A 153 4.93 -21.68 3.83
CA LYS A 153 4.17 -21.90 2.59
C LYS A 153 2.78 -21.28 2.71
N SER A 154 2.08 -21.50 3.81
CA SER A 154 0.75 -20.93 4.06
C SER A 154 0.78 -19.40 4.14
N LEU A 155 1.81 -18.81 4.75
CA LEU A 155 1.99 -17.36 4.78
C LEU A 155 2.20 -16.77 3.37
N PHE A 156 3.01 -17.42 2.52
CA PHE A 156 3.16 -17.02 1.12
C PHE A 156 1.84 -17.11 0.35
N GLU A 157 1.09 -18.20 0.52
CA GLU A 157 -0.22 -18.39 -0.14
C GLU A 157 -1.21 -17.30 0.30
N TYR A 158 -1.27 -17.00 1.60
CA TYR A 158 -2.11 -15.92 2.15
C TYR A 158 -1.68 -14.55 1.63
N ALA A 159 -0.39 -14.23 1.63
CA ALA A 159 0.11 -12.94 1.16
C ALA A 159 -0.24 -12.70 -0.33
N ILE A 160 -0.13 -13.73 -1.18
CA ILE A 160 -0.56 -13.64 -2.58
C ILE A 160 -2.06 -13.39 -2.67
N GLU A 161 -2.87 -14.16 -1.92
CA GLU A 161 -4.33 -13.99 -1.92
C GLU A 161 -4.74 -12.58 -1.48
N SER A 162 -4.18 -12.10 -0.37
CA SER A 162 -4.43 -10.76 0.16
C SER A 162 -3.98 -9.66 -0.81
N GLY A 163 -2.80 -9.78 -1.43
CA GLY A 163 -2.35 -8.84 -2.45
C GLY A 163 -3.26 -8.82 -3.69
N MET A 164 -3.80 -9.96 -4.11
CA MET A 164 -4.78 -10.04 -5.20
C MET A 164 -6.11 -9.39 -4.82
N LYS A 165 -6.61 -9.61 -3.59
CA LYS A 165 -7.81 -8.94 -3.05
C LYS A 165 -7.64 -7.42 -3.04
N ILE A 166 -6.49 -6.91 -2.59
CA ILE A 166 -6.18 -5.48 -2.62
C ILE A 166 -6.19 -4.95 -4.05
N SER A 167 -5.53 -5.63 -4.99
CA SER A 167 -5.51 -5.24 -6.40
C SER A 167 -6.92 -5.15 -6.99
N GLN A 168 -7.76 -6.15 -6.72
CA GLN A 168 -9.15 -6.16 -7.16
C GLN A 168 -9.95 -5.02 -6.54
N LYS A 169 -9.73 -4.74 -5.24
CA LYS A 169 -10.42 -3.66 -4.53
C LYS A 169 -10.06 -2.29 -5.12
N ILE A 170 -8.77 -2.02 -5.37
CA ILE A 170 -8.28 -0.80 -6.02
C ILE A 170 -8.95 -0.61 -7.40
N LYS A 171 -9.00 -1.68 -8.21
CA LYS A 171 -9.66 -1.66 -9.53
C LYS A 171 -11.16 -1.39 -9.42
N SER A 172 -11.86 -2.06 -8.50
CA SER A 172 -13.31 -1.90 -8.30
C SER A 172 -13.70 -0.48 -7.89
N MET A 173 -12.83 0.20 -7.15
CA MET A 173 -13.00 1.57 -6.71
C MET A 173 -12.56 2.62 -7.76
N LYS A 174 -12.08 2.18 -8.94
CA LYS A 174 -11.57 3.05 -10.02
C LYS A 174 -10.46 3.98 -9.56
N LEU A 175 -9.59 3.48 -8.67
CA LEU A 175 -8.49 4.25 -8.08
C LEU A 175 -7.21 4.20 -8.89
N LEU A 176 -7.16 3.42 -9.97
CA LEU A 176 -6.02 3.49 -10.88
C LEU A 176 -6.03 4.84 -11.61
N ALA A 177 -4.86 5.48 -11.59
CA ALA A 177 -4.55 6.72 -12.30
C ALA A 177 -4.63 6.54 -13.82
#